data_AF-A0A6A5U8L2-F1
#
_entry.id   AF-A0A6A5U8L2-F1
#
_cell.length_a   1.000
_cell.length_b   1.000
_cell.length_c   1.000
_cell.angle_alpha   90.00
_cell.angle_beta   90.00
_cell.angle_gamma   90.00
#
_symmetry.space_group_name_H-M   'P 1'
#
loop_
_entity.id
_entity.type
_entity.pdbx_description
1 polymer ?
#
loop_
_entity_poly.entity_id
_entity_poly.type
_entity_poly.pdbx_seq_one_letter_code
_entity_poly.pdbx_strand_id
1 'polypeptide(L)'
;MRFSTYVAAVAWAFLLGSTVATPIRREKREDVGAEEKKLTPEEQQRLKYFHEPGDGDVMGHYDARYFRNIVSDEERTETQLHMIRAYLGWFRDHNLDTWIAHGTLLGWWWNGKRLPWDWDLDTQVSGSTLAYMGERYNQTRYKYNPGDGKPEREYLLDINPMIIERERGDGMNVIDARWIDVSNGLFVDITGLSETHPDTNPGEWVCKNYHRYATSDLYPMRETMFEGVVAKVPYSYDKILVQEYEEKALVVTEFQGHVWSPQQKLWEKTPWQIEQDRKEAEKRKQEEEGRRQEEEQRRQDDIVRKMEEEELKKKAAQEEELNNIMMGA
;
A
#
# COMPACT_ATOMS: atom_id res chain seq x y z
N MET A 1 40.41 -45.88 74.39
CA MET A 1 41.52 -44.90 74.26
C MET A 1 41.36 -44.16 72.93
N ARG A 2 41.25 -42.83 73.02
CA ARG A 2 41.67 -41.77 72.07
C ARG A 2 41.53 -41.96 70.54
N PHE A 3 40.70 -41.07 69.95
CA PHE A 3 40.90 -40.21 68.74
C PHE A 3 41.35 -40.86 67.41
N SER A 4 41.00 -40.40 66.20
CA SER A 4 40.13 -39.37 65.63
C SER A 4 40.04 -39.67 64.12
N THR A 5 38.91 -39.31 63.51
CA THR A 5 38.68 -38.88 62.11
C THR A 5 39.83 -39.01 61.08
N TYR A 6 39.53 -39.47 59.86
CA TYR A 6 39.36 -38.57 58.70
C TYR A 6 38.79 -39.28 57.47
N VAL A 7 38.00 -38.49 56.75
CA VAL A 7 37.25 -38.73 55.52
C VAL A 7 38.18 -39.05 54.36
N ALA A 8 37.87 -40.09 53.58
CA ALA A 8 38.51 -40.35 52.29
C ALA A 8 37.50 -40.03 51.17
N ALA A 9 37.62 -38.83 50.61
CA ALA A 9 36.94 -38.43 49.38
C ALA A 9 37.81 -38.88 48.19
N VAL A 10 37.24 -39.70 47.32
CA VAL A 10 37.87 -40.22 46.11
C VAL A 10 37.87 -39.12 45.03
N ALA A 11 39.06 -38.67 44.65
CA ALA A 11 39.26 -37.72 43.56
C ALA A 11 39.05 -38.41 42.21
N TRP A 12 38.02 -38.01 41.47
CA TRP A 12 37.92 -38.24 40.03
C TRP A 12 38.50 -37.03 39.31
N ALA A 13 39.66 -37.22 38.68
CA ALA A 13 40.29 -36.23 37.82
C ALA A 13 39.49 -36.12 36.50
N PHE A 14 38.72 -35.05 36.35
CA PHE A 14 38.24 -34.62 35.05
C PHE A 14 39.39 -33.91 34.31
N LEU A 15 39.82 -34.50 33.20
CA LEU A 15 40.61 -33.83 32.17
C LEU A 15 39.73 -32.75 31.52
N LEU A 16 39.70 -31.56 32.11
CA LEU A 16 39.28 -30.34 31.42
C LEU A 16 40.42 -29.95 30.48
N GLY A 17 40.31 -30.37 29.22
CA GLY A 17 41.12 -29.81 28.15
C GLY A 17 40.79 -28.33 28.03
N SER A 18 41.71 -27.47 28.46
CA SER A 18 41.67 -26.05 28.22
C SER A 18 41.79 -25.80 26.71
N THR A 19 40.68 -25.78 25.98
CA THR A 19 40.64 -25.17 24.66
C THR A 19 40.75 -23.67 24.85
N VAL A 20 41.98 -23.18 25.02
CA VAL A 20 42.27 -21.77 24.82
C VAL A 20 42.02 -21.53 23.34
N ALA A 21 40.86 -20.99 23.00
CA ALA A 21 40.59 -20.47 21.68
C ALA A 21 41.65 -19.39 21.43
N THR A 22 42.66 -19.70 20.64
CA THR A 22 43.60 -18.70 20.12
C THR A 22 42.76 -17.66 19.41
N PRO A 23 42.80 -16.37 19.82
CA PRO A 23 42.09 -15.35 19.09
C PRO A 23 42.64 -15.35 17.67
N ILE A 24 41.75 -15.58 16.69
CA ILE A 24 42.08 -15.40 15.29
C ILE A 24 42.57 -13.96 15.20
N ARG A 25 43.87 -13.79 14.89
CA ARG A 25 44.47 -12.50 14.61
C ARG A 25 43.65 -11.92 13.46
N ARG A 26 42.79 -10.96 13.80
CA ARG A 26 41.98 -10.23 12.83
C ARG A 26 42.98 -9.45 11.98
N GLU A 27 43.41 -10.05 10.86
CA GLU A 27 44.06 -9.27 9.82
C GLU A 27 43.12 -8.11 9.52
N LYS A 28 43.70 -6.91 9.56
CA LYS A 28 43.03 -5.67 9.26
C LYS A 28 42.40 -5.89 7.88
N ARG A 29 41.07 -6.11 7.82
CA ARG A 29 40.36 -6.03 6.55
C ARG A 29 40.74 -4.67 6.02
N GLU A 30 41.50 -4.66 4.93
CA GLU A 30 41.57 -3.47 4.10
C GLU A 30 40.11 -3.11 3.84
N ASP A 31 39.76 -1.90 4.24
CA ASP A 31 38.50 -1.28 3.90
C ASP A 31 38.58 -1.10 2.38
N VAL A 32 38.26 -2.17 1.65
CA VAL A 32 37.96 -2.07 0.24
C VAL A 32 36.68 -1.29 0.25
N GLY A 33 36.80 0.04 0.22
CA GLY A 33 35.72 0.96 -0.01
C GLY A 33 35.13 0.55 -1.35
N ALA A 34 34.21 -0.40 -1.32
CA ALA A 34 33.27 -0.62 -2.39
C ALA A 34 32.49 0.69 -2.40
N GLU A 35 32.85 1.58 -3.34
CA GLU A 35 31.96 2.66 -3.69
C GLU A 35 30.61 2.01 -3.94
N GLU A 36 29.64 2.26 -3.06
CA GLU A 36 28.27 1.86 -3.30
C GLU A 36 27.89 2.46 -4.65
N LYS A 37 27.82 1.61 -5.67
CA LYS A 37 27.44 2.03 -7.00
C LYS A 37 26.03 2.56 -6.89
N LYS A 38 25.88 3.89 -6.90
CA LYS A 38 24.57 4.53 -6.91
C LYS A 38 23.85 4.05 -8.16
N LEU A 39 22.74 3.36 -7.95
CA LEU A 39 21.87 2.89 -9.03
C LEU A 39 21.40 4.11 -9.84
N THR A 40 21.29 3.94 -11.15
CA THR A 40 20.64 4.95 -11.99
C THR A 40 19.15 5.02 -11.63
N PRO A 41 18.46 6.14 -11.91
CA PRO A 41 17.01 6.23 -11.69
C PRO A 41 16.22 5.12 -12.40
N GLU A 42 16.69 4.69 -13.58
CA GLU A 42 16.10 3.60 -14.33
C GLU A 42 16.29 2.24 -13.62
N GLU A 43 17.49 1.99 -13.07
CA GLU A 43 17.77 0.79 -12.29
C GLU A 43 16.93 0.76 -11.00
N GLN A 44 16.81 1.89 -10.29
CA GLN A 44 15.96 2.03 -9.10
C GLN A 44 14.49 1.76 -9.43
N GLN A 45 13.98 2.37 -10.51
CA GLN A 45 12.61 2.17 -10.93
C GLN A 45 12.33 0.70 -11.27
N ARG A 46 13.31 -0.03 -11.82
CA ARG A 46 13.16 -1.47 -12.08
C ARG A 46 13.15 -2.34 -10.83
N LEU A 47 13.67 -1.85 -9.71
CA LEU A 47 13.70 -2.55 -8.42
C LEU A 47 12.54 -2.17 -7.50
N LYS A 48 11.80 -1.11 -7.84
CA LYS A 48 10.54 -0.77 -7.18
C LYS A 48 9.54 -1.90 -7.39
N TYR A 49 8.94 -2.39 -6.32
CA TYR A 49 7.95 -3.47 -6.42
C TYR A 49 6.56 -2.95 -6.82
N PHE A 50 6.10 -1.90 -6.12
CA PHE A 50 4.81 -1.30 -6.36
C PHE A 50 4.94 -0.12 -7.32
N HIS A 51 4.05 -0.06 -8.31
CA HIS A 51 4.05 0.99 -9.31
C HIS A 51 2.71 1.69 -9.37
N GLU A 52 2.77 3.01 -9.46
CA GLU A 52 1.65 3.92 -9.61
C GLU A 52 1.58 4.41 -11.07
N PRO A 53 0.39 4.70 -11.61
CA PRO A 53 0.24 5.23 -12.96
C PRO A 53 0.83 6.63 -13.14
N GLY A 54 1.09 7.34 -12.05
CA GLY A 54 1.70 8.66 -12.03
C GLY A 54 1.96 9.14 -10.61
N ASP A 55 2.54 10.33 -10.49
CA ASP A 55 2.89 10.94 -9.20
C ASP A 55 1.78 11.85 -8.65
N GLY A 56 1.95 12.28 -7.40
CA GLY A 56 1.10 13.26 -6.72
C GLY A 56 -0.12 12.65 -6.02
N ASP A 57 -0.86 13.50 -5.30
CA ASP A 57 -1.92 13.12 -4.35
C ASP A 57 -3.13 12.41 -4.98
N VAL A 58 -3.19 12.28 -6.30
CA VAL A 58 -4.29 11.57 -6.97
C VAL A 58 -3.79 10.30 -7.62
N MET A 59 -2.82 10.40 -8.54
CA MET A 59 -2.35 9.23 -9.29
C MET A 59 -1.45 8.32 -8.45
N GLY A 60 -0.80 8.84 -7.40
CA GLY A 60 0.07 8.08 -6.51
C GLY A 60 -0.66 7.06 -5.62
N HIS A 61 -1.99 7.08 -5.59
CA HIS A 61 -2.80 6.20 -4.74
C HIS A 61 -3.56 5.13 -5.53
N TYR A 62 -3.09 4.84 -6.75
CA TYR A 62 -3.59 3.76 -7.59
C TYR A 62 -2.49 2.76 -7.93
N ASP A 63 -2.82 1.47 -7.91
CA ASP A 63 -1.96 0.42 -8.43
C ASP A 63 -2.04 0.43 -9.97
N ALA A 64 -0.90 0.59 -10.63
CA ALA A 64 -0.81 0.74 -12.08
C ALA A 64 -1.38 -0.47 -12.86
N ARG A 65 -1.45 -1.66 -12.26
CA ARG A 65 -1.97 -2.87 -12.92
C ARG A 65 -3.50 -2.85 -13.04
N TYR A 66 -4.17 -2.18 -12.11
CA TYR A 66 -5.64 -2.12 -12.02
C TYR A 66 -6.20 -0.73 -12.32
N PHE A 67 -5.35 0.29 -12.44
CA PHE A 67 -5.73 1.63 -12.86
C PHE A 67 -6.33 1.64 -14.27
N ARG A 68 -7.47 2.32 -14.41
CA ARG A 68 -8.13 2.57 -15.70
C ARG A 68 -8.31 4.05 -15.96
N ASN A 69 -8.83 4.75 -14.96
CA ASN A 69 -9.07 6.18 -14.95
C ASN A 69 -9.16 6.64 -13.50
N ILE A 70 -8.98 7.95 -13.29
CA ILE A 70 -9.26 8.57 -11.99
C ILE A 70 -10.78 8.47 -11.75
N VAL A 71 -11.17 7.89 -10.62
CA VAL A 71 -12.58 7.74 -10.24
C VAL A 71 -13.18 9.08 -9.77
N SER A 72 -14.51 9.16 -9.68
CA SER A 72 -15.17 10.33 -9.09
C SER A 72 -14.96 10.38 -7.58
N ASP A 73 -15.23 11.53 -6.95
CA ASP A 73 -15.14 11.66 -5.49
C ASP A 73 -16.12 10.70 -4.77
N GLU A 74 -17.31 10.52 -5.31
CA GLU A 74 -18.31 9.59 -4.79
C GLU A 74 -17.86 8.14 -4.90
N GLU A 75 -17.30 7.75 -6.06
CA GLU A 75 -16.80 6.39 -6.28
C GLU A 75 -15.56 6.10 -5.42
N ARG A 76 -14.66 7.08 -5.27
CA ARG A 76 -13.51 7.01 -4.35
C ARG A 76 -13.99 6.78 -2.92
N THR A 77 -14.93 7.61 -2.45
CA THR A 77 -15.49 7.54 -1.10
C THR A 77 -16.13 6.18 -0.84
N GLU A 78 -16.95 5.69 -1.78
CA GLU A 78 -17.58 4.37 -1.67
C GLU A 78 -16.54 3.23 -1.67
N THR A 79 -15.55 3.32 -2.55
CA THR A 79 -14.48 2.31 -2.66
C THR A 79 -13.68 2.24 -1.38
N GLN A 80 -13.17 3.36 -0.87
CA GLN A 80 -12.39 3.40 0.37
C GLN A 80 -13.22 2.94 1.58
N LEU A 81 -14.50 3.30 1.66
CA LEU A 81 -15.41 2.83 2.71
C LEU A 81 -15.51 1.30 2.76
N HIS A 82 -15.81 0.66 1.63
CA HIS A 82 -15.92 -0.80 1.60
C HIS A 82 -14.58 -1.50 1.70
N MET A 83 -13.53 -0.90 1.13
CA MET A 83 -12.17 -1.43 1.16
C MET A 83 -11.64 -1.52 2.59
N ILE A 84 -11.76 -0.45 3.40
CA ILE A 84 -11.28 -0.50 4.78
C ILE A 84 -12.12 -1.43 5.66
N ARG A 85 -13.44 -1.52 5.40
CA ARG A 85 -14.32 -2.48 6.09
C ARG A 85 -13.92 -3.92 5.80
N ALA A 86 -13.67 -4.23 4.53
CA ALA A 86 -13.21 -5.55 4.09
C ALA A 86 -11.85 -5.89 4.70
N TYR A 87 -10.90 -4.94 4.66
CA TYR A 87 -9.57 -5.09 5.24
C TYR A 87 -9.62 -5.40 6.75
N LEU A 88 -10.28 -4.55 7.53
CA LEU A 88 -10.36 -4.72 8.99
C LEU A 88 -11.13 -5.98 9.38
N GLY A 89 -12.18 -6.32 8.63
CA GLY A 89 -12.93 -7.57 8.79
C GLY A 89 -12.05 -8.79 8.53
N TRP A 90 -11.32 -8.80 7.42
CA TRP A 90 -10.43 -9.89 7.05
C TRP A 90 -9.35 -10.15 8.12
N PHE A 91 -8.70 -9.11 8.64
CA PHE A 91 -7.72 -9.27 9.70
C PHE A 91 -8.32 -9.88 10.97
N ARG A 92 -9.53 -9.46 11.35
CA ARG A 92 -10.25 -10.03 12.49
C ARG A 92 -10.58 -11.51 12.27
N ASP A 93 -11.12 -11.85 11.11
CA ASP A 93 -11.55 -13.22 10.80
C ASP A 93 -10.36 -14.20 10.77
N HIS A 94 -9.17 -13.70 10.45
CA HIS A 94 -7.92 -14.48 10.45
C HIS A 94 -7.15 -14.40 11.78
N ASN A 95 -7.69 -13.74 12.80
CA ASN A 95 -7.04 -13.49 14.09
C ASN A 95 -5.64 -12.84 13.96
N LEU A 96 -5.53 -11.85 13.08
CA LEU A 96 -4.31 -11.07 12.84
C LEU A 96 -4.44 -9.65 13.40
N ASP A 97 -3.34 -9.12 13.90
CA ASP A 97 -3.27 -7.75 14.42
C ASP A 97 -2.87 -6.74 13.35
N THR A 98 -3.72 -5.74 13.15
CA THR A 98 -3.47 -4.51 12.40
C THR A 98 -4.11 -3.33 13.13
N TRP A 99 -3.61 -2.11 12.89
CA TRP A 99 -4.19 -0.87 13.37
C TRP A 99 -4.12 0.20 12.28
N ILE A 100 -5.03 1.17 12.35
CA ILE A 100 -5.02 2.33 11.46
C ILE A 100 -3.93 3.32 11.87
N ALA A 101 -3.30 3.97 10.88
CA ALA A 101 -2.17 4.87 11.07
C ALA A 101 -2.30 6.13 10.20
N HIS A 102 -1.38 7.08 10.36
CA HIS A 102 -1.21 8.25 9.48
C HIS A 102 -2.53 9.02 9.24
N GLY A 103 -2.87 9.33 7.99
CA GLY A 103 -4.07 10.09 7.61
C GLY A 103 -5.37 9.39 8.02
N THR A 104 -5.36 8.06 7.99
CA THR A 104 -6.49 7.23 8.42
C THR A 104 -6.74 7.33 9.93
N LEU A 105 -5.68 7.34 10.74
CA LEU A 105 -5.78 7.59 12.19
C LEU A 105 -6.25 9.02 12.48
N LEU A 106 -5.81 10.00 11.69
CA LEU A 106 -6.26 11.39 11.83
C LEU A 106 -7.75 11.54 11.49
N GLY A 107 -8.25 10.87 10.45
CA GLY A 107 -9.68 10.81 10.16
C GLY A 107 -10.46 10.20 11.32
N TRP A 108 -9.95 9.09 11.88
CA TRP A 108 -10.56 8.45 13.04
C TRP A 108 -10.68 9.40 14.24
N TRP A 109 -9.66 10.21 14.51
CA TRP A 109 -9.67 11.18 15.61
C TRP A 109 -10.87 12.14 15.55
N TRP A 110 -11.26 12.60 14.36
CA TRP A 110 -12.35 13.56 14.20
C TRP A 110 -13.74 12.96 14.44
N ASN A 111 -14.04 11.80 13.84
CA ASN A 111 -15.37 11.16 13.94
C ASN A 111 -15.39 9.65 13.71
N GLY A 112 -14.24 8.99 13.72
CA GLY A 112 -14.17 7.57 13.36
C GLY A 112 -14.43 7.30 11.88
N LYS A 113 -14.18 8.29 11.00
CA LYS A 113 -14.36 8.17 9.54
C LYS A 113 -13.12 8.64 8.80
N ARG A 114 -13.04 8.32 7.52
CA ARG A 114 -12.00 8.87 6.65
C ARG A 114 -12.11 10.39 6.51
N LEU A 115 -10.98 11.05 6.25
CA LEU A 115 -10.98 12.46 5.86
C LEU A 115 -11.49 12.58 4.42
N PRO A 116 -12.43 13.49 4.12
CA PRO A 116 -13.03 13.55 2.78
C PRO A 116 -12.05 13.84 1.64
N TRP A 117 -11.02 14.65 1.88
CA TRP A 117 -10.03 15.02 0.85
C TRP A 117 -8.96 13.95 0.62
N ASP A 118 -8.79 13.03 1.56
CA ASP A 118 -7.64 12.12 1.60
C ASP A 118 -7.69 11.05 0.50
N TRP A 119 -6.59 10.73 -0.17
CA TRP A 119 -6.62 9.73 -1.25
C TRP A 119 -6.09 8.38 -0.80
N ASP A 120 -5.36 8.33 0.30
CA ASP A 120 -4.85 7.10 0.87
C ASP A 120 -5.77 6.50 1.93
N LEU A 121 -5.41 5.27 2.29
CA LEU A 121 -5.75 4.63 3.53
C LEU A 121 -4.50 3.91 4.02
N ASP A 122 -4.13 4.16 5.27
CA ASP A 122 -2.88 3.73 5.86
C ASP A 122 -3.11 2.86 7.08
N THR A 123 -2.44 1.73 7.09
CA THR A 123 -2.49 0.78 8.19
C THR A 123 -1.10 0.26 8.49
N GLN A 124 -0.97 -0.25 9.71
CA GLN A 124 0.28 -0.84 10.16
C GLN A 124 0.03 -2.23 10.76
N VAL A 125 1.07 -3.05 10.71
CA VAL A 125 1.13 -4.38 11.30
C VAL A 125 2.48 -4.57 11.99
N SER A 126 2.58 -5.55 12.88
CA SER A 126 3.89 -5.96 13.39
C SER A 126 4.70 -6.68 12.30
N GLY A 127 6.02 -6.65 12.39
CA GLY A 127 6.91 -7.34 11.45
C GLY A 127 6.70 -8.86 11.45
N SER A 128 6.32 -9.44 12.60
CA SER A 128 5.96 -10.86 12.68
C SER A 128 4.63 -11.15 11.98
N THR A 129 3.61 -10.30 12.14
CA THR A 129 2.35 -10.39 11.38
C THR A 129 2.63 -10.28 9.88
N LEU A 130 3.46 -9.31 9.47
CA LEU A 130 3.82 -9.10 8.08
C LEU A 130 4.55 -10.32 7.48
N ALA A 131 5.51 -10.90 8.19
CA ALA A 131 6.20 -12.11 7.78
C ALA A 131 5.23 -13.30 7.63
N TYR A 132 4.32 -13.47 8.59
CA TYR A 132 3.28 -14.50 8.53
C TYR A 132 2.34 -14.31 7.33
N MET A 133 1.92 -13.08 7.06
CA MET A 133 1.12 -12.75 5.88
C MET A 133 1.87 -13.08 4.59
N GLY A 134 3.17 -12.74 4.51
CA GLY A 134 4.03 -13.04 3.37
C GLY A 134 4.11 -14.54 3.05
N GLU A 135 4.23 -15.38 4.08
CA GLU A 135 4.31 -16.83 3.94
C GLU A 135 2.98 -17.47 3.54
N ARG A 136 1.85 -16.96 4.05
CA ARG A 136 0.55 -17.67 3.99
C ARG A 136 -0.48 -17.05 3.07
N TYR A 137 -0.43 -15.75 2.84
CA TYR A 137 -1.51 -15.00 2.20
C TYR A 137 -1.07 -14.09 1.06
N ASN A 138 0.24 -14.03 0.74
CA ASN A 138 0.68 -13.24 -0.41
C ASN A 138 -0.01 -13.68 -1.71
N GLN A 139 -0.45 -12.72 -2.52
CA GLN A 139 -1.17 -12.93 -3.79
C GLN A 139 -2.53 -13.64 -3.64
N THR A 140 -3.12 -13.63 -2.45
CA THR A 140 -4.48 -14.14 -2.25
C THR A 140 -5.53 -13.10 -2.62
N ARG A 141 -6.69 -13.58 -3.09
CA ARG A 141 -7.85 -12.74 -3.41
C ARG A 141 -8.94 -12.93 -2.37
N TYR A 142 -9.56 -11.84 -1.96
CA TYR A 142 -10.67 -11.82 -1.03
C TYR A 142 -11.92 -11.23 -1.68
N LYS A 143 -13.01 -11.99 -1.65
CA LYS A 143 -14.32 -11.54 -2.10
C LYS A 143 -15.09 -10.95 -0.93
N TYR A 144 -15.59 -9.74 -1.11
CA TYR A 144 -16.30 -8.98 -0.11
C TYR A 144 -17.69 -8.62 -0.62
N ASN A 145 -18.72 -8.99 0.13
CA ASN A 145 -20.09 -8.55 -0.11
C ASN A 145 -20.43 -7.38 0.83
N PRO A 146 -20.67 -6.17 0.31
CA PRO A 146 -21.06 -5.01 1.10
C PRO A 146 -22.33 -5.16 1.94
N GLY A 147 -23.26 -6.04 1.54
CA GLY A 147 -24.51 -6.31 2.26
C GLY A 147 -25.60 -5.22 2.14
N ASP A 148 -25.34 -4.15 1.41
CA ASP A 148 -26.22 -2.98 1.21
C ASP A 148 -26.81 -2.90 -0.22
N GLY A 149 -26.80 -4.03 -0.93
CA GLY A 149 -27.28 -4.14 -2.32
C GLY A 149 -26.27 -3.67 -3.37
N LYS A 150 -25.06 -3.25 -2.95
CA LYS A 150 -23.94 -2.95 -3.85
C LYS A 150 -23.32 -4.23 -4.41
N PRO A 151 -22.63 -4.16 -5.57
CA PRO A 151 -21.98 -5.30 -6.17
C PRO A 151 -20.89 -5.89 -5.25
N GLU A 152 -20.65 -7.20 -5.39
CA GLU A 152 -19.50 -7.87 -4.78
C GLU A 152 -18.20 -7.20 -5.25
N ARG A 153 -17.27 -7.01 -4.32
CA ARG A 153 -15.94 -6.45 -4.57
C ARG A 153 -14.89 -7.54 -4.37
N GLU A 154 -13.78 -7.44 -5.10
CA GLU A 154 -12.64 -8.34 -4.96
C GLU A 154 -11.39 -7.52 -4.63
N TYR A 155 -10.64 -8.00 -3.65
CA TYR A 155 -9.41 -7.38 -3.19
C TYR A 155 -8.24 -8.34 -3.33
N LEU A 156 -7.09 -7.82 -3.77
CA LEU A 156 -5.83 -8.55 -3.81
C LEU A 156 -4.98 -8.13 -2.61
N LEU A 157 -4.55 -9.10 -1.79
CA LEU A 157 -3.49 -8.89 -0.80
C LEU A 157 -2.14 -9.16 -1.47
N ASP A 158 -1.39 -8.09 -1.73
CA ASP A 158 -0.09 -8.14 -2.40
C ASP A 158 1.03 -7.73 -1.44
N ILE A 159 2.01 -8.60 -1.24
CA ILE A 159 3.08 -8.42 -0.27
C ILE A 159 4.42 -8.33 -1.00
N ASN A 160 5.12 -7.23 -0.78
CA ASN A 160 6.42 -6.95 -1.37
C ASN A 160 7.46 -7.97 -0.86
N PRO A 161 8.17 -8.73 -1.71
CA PRO A 161 9.21 -9.65 -1.27
C PRO A 161 10.30 -9.01 -0.40
N MET A 162 10.50 -7.69 -0.51
CA MET A 162 11.43 -6.92 0.32
C MET A 162 10.95 -6.68 1.76
N ILE A 163 9.87 -7.33 2.23
CA ILE A 163 9.50 -7.34 3.65
C ILE A 163 10.60 -7.86 4.58
N ILE A 164 11.54 -8.67 4.05
CA ILE A 164 12.68 -9.22 4.79
C ILE A 164 13.70 -8.13 5.20
N GLU A 165 13.81 -7.07 4.42
CA GLU A 165 14.61 -5.90 4.75
C GLU A 165 13.74 -5.01 5.63
N ARG A 166 14.22 -4.65 6.83
CA ARG A 166 13.48 -3.75 7.75
C ARG A 166 14.08 -2.35 7.81
N GLU A 167 15.18 -2.13 7.09
CA GLU A 167 15.77 -0.81 6.89
C GLU A 167 15.24 -0.18 5.60
N ARG A 168 15.44 1.13 5.43
CA ARG A 168 14.91 1.86 4.27
C ARG A 168 15.58 1.48 2.94
N GLY A 169 16.84 1.08 2.98
CA GLY A 169 17.64 0.84 1.79
C GLY A 169 17.69 2.08 0.87
N ASP A 170 17.41 1.86 -0.41
CA ASP A 170 17.37 2.89 -1.46
C ASP A 170 16.09 3.76 -1.45
N GLY A 171 15.11 3.42 -0.59
CA GLY A 171 13.84 4.13 -0.49
C GLY A 171 12.79 3.74 -1.54
N MET A 172 13.05 2.77 -2.41
CA MET A 172 12.08 2.34 -3.43
C MET A 172 11.01 1.40 -2.87
N ASN A 173 11.32 0.64 -1.82
CA ASN A 173 10.48 -0.43 -1.27
C ASN A 173 10.06 -0.15 0.17
N VAL A 174 9.64 1.10 0.42
CA VAL A 174 9.21 1.59 1.74
C VAL A 174 7.88 0.97 2.19
N ILE A 175 6.94 0.78 1.26
CA ILE A 175 5.67 0.09 1.54
C ILE A 175 5.85 -1.43 1.44
N ASP A 176 5.37 -2.12 2.47
CA ASP A 176 5.58 -3.55 2.64
C ASP A 176 4.48 -4.41 1.98
N ALA A 177 3.24 -3.95 2.00
CA ALA A 177 2.12 -4.65 1.37
C ALA A 177 1.00 -3.69 1.00
N ARG A 178 0.13 -4.14 0.08
CA ARG A 178 -1.08 -3.43 -0.34
C ARG A 178 -2.29 -4.35 -0.30
N TRP A 179 -3.42 -3.77 0.09
CA TRP A 179 -4.74 -4.36 -0.10
C TRP A 179 -5.45 -3.61 -1.22
N ILE A 180 -5.53 -4.21 -2.41
CA ILE A 180 -5.84 -3.50 -3.67
C ILE A 180 -7.25 -3.87 -4.14
N ASP A 181 -8.10 -2.87 -4.40
CA ASP A 181 -9.35 -3.05 -5.15
C ASP A 181 -9.03 -3.29 -6.63
N VAL A 182 -9.32 -4.51 -7.10
CA VAL A 182 -8.94 -4.92 -8.47
C VAL A 182 -9.83 -4.30 -9.55
N SER A 183 -10.89 -3.59 -9.17
CA SER A 183 -11.81 -2.96 -10.12
C SER A 183 -11.29 -1.62 -10.65
N ASN A 184 -10.61 -0.84 -9.81
CA ASN A 184 -10.12 0.50 -10.15
C ASN A 184 -8.67 0.78 -9.70
N GLY A 185 -8.08 -0.06 -8.86
CA GLY A 185 -6.69 0.04 -8.42
C GLY A 185 -6.46 0.87 -7.16
N LEU A 186 -7.48 1.43 -6.51
CA LEU A 186 -7.31 2.03 -5.18
C LEU A 186 -6.85 0.97 -4.17
N PHE A 187 -6.06 1.37 -3.18
CA PHE A 187 -5.52 0.42 -2.20
C PHE A 187 -5.45 0.99 -0.77
N VAL A 188 -5.27 0.09 0.19
CA VAL A 188 -4.76 0.40 1.53
C VAL A 188 -3.27 0.06 1.56
N ASP A 189 -2.44 1.01 1.97
CA ASP A 189 -1.02 0.75 2.23
C ASP A 189 -0.87 0.11 3.62
N ILE A 190 -0.04 -0.94 3.67
CA ILE A 190 0.23 -1.72 4.88
C ILE A 190 1.72 -1.64 5.16
N THR A 191 2.07 -1.03 6.29
CA THR A 191 3.46 -0.83 6.71
C THR A 191 3.80 -1.71 7.92
N GLY A 192 4.91 -2.44 7.85
CA GLY A 192 5.39 -3.26 8.97
C GLY A 192 6.23 -2.44 9.97
N LEU A 193 5.98 -2.64 11.26
CA LEU A 193 6.84 -2.12 12.33
C LEU A 193 7.70 -3.24 12.93
N SER A 194 8.98 -2.97 13.19
CA SER A 194 9.88 -3.94 13.82
C SER A 194 10.88 -3.26 14.75
N GLU A 195 11.30 -3.95 15.80
CA GLU A 195 12.49 -3.54 16.58
C GLU A 195 13.74 -3.96 15.80
N THR A 196 14.35 -3.03 15.06
CA THR A 196 15.52 -3.32 14.21
C THR A 196 16.84 -3.24 14.97
N HIS A 197 16.88 -2.47 16.06
CA HIS A 197 18.07 -2.21 16.84
C HIS A 197 17.83 -2.42 18.36
N PRO A 198 17.37 -3.60 18.80
CA PRO A 198 17.01 -3.83 20.19
C PRO A 198 18.20 -3.70 21.16
N ASP A 199 19.43 -3.90 20.68
CA ASP A 199 20.64 -3.77 21.51
C ASP A 199 20.96 -2.31 21.88
N THR A 200 20.61 -1.36 21.02
CA THR A 200 20.92 0.08 21.21
C THR A 200 19.69 0.91 21.55
N ASN A 201 18.52 0.55 21.02
CA ASN A 201 17.23 1.22 21.24
C ASN A 201 16.14 0.18 21.56
N PRO A 202 16.23 -0.53 22.70
CA PRO A 202 15.24 -1.53 23.08
C PRO A 202 13.84 -0.93 23.21
N GLY A 203 12.83 -1.60 22.66
CA GLY A 203 11.44 -1.16 22.72
C GLY A 203 11.10 -0.01 21.76
N GLU A 204 11.98 0.34 20.83
CA GLU A 204 11.68 1.25 19.72
C GLU A 204 11.29 0.45 18.47
N TRP A 205 10.06 0.67 18.01
CA TRP A 205 9.51 0.08 16.80
C TRP A 205 9.69 1.04 15.63
N VAL A 206 10.25 0.56 14.53
CA VAL A 206 10.54 1.38 13.35
C VAL A 206 9.95 0.81 12.08
N CYS A 207 9.60 1.70 11.15
CA CYS A 207 9.30 1.33 9.77
C CYS A 207 10.37 1.84 8.81
N LYS A 208 10.25 1.45 7.53
CA LYS A 208 11.16 1.85 6.46
C LYS A 208 11.09 3.34 6.09
N ASN A 209 10.04 4.04 6.51
CA ASN A 209 9.84 5.46 6.22
C ASN A 209 10.21 6.39 7.38
N TYR A 210 11.19 6.00 8.20
CA TYR A 210 11.69 6.80 9.32
C TYR A 210 10.70 7.05 10.48
N HIS A 211 9.52 6.43 10.48
CA HIS A 211 8.65 6.45 11.64
C HIS A 211 9.23 5.58 12.75
N ARG A 212 9.21 6.12 13.98
CA ARG A 212 9.71 5.48 15.20
C ARG A 212 8.69 5.66 16.30
N TYR A 213 8.41 4.58 17.02
CA TYR A 213 7.43 4.56 18.10
C TYR A 213 8.01 3.83 19.31
N ALA A 214 7.82 4.38 20.51
CA ALA A 214 8.06 3.59 21.71
C ALA A 214 7.00 2.48 21.81
N THR A 215 7.36 1.34 22.38
CA THR A 215 6.41 0.24 22.64
C THR A 215 5.19 0.71 23.42
N SER A 216 5.38 1.63 24.38
CA SER A 216 4.30 2.24 25.18
C SER A 216 3.40 3.19 24.39
N ASP A 217 3.82 3.68 23.23
CA ASP A 217 2.99 4.52 22.37
C ASP A 217 2.01 3.65 21.55
N LEU A 218 2.40 2.41 21.23
CA LEU A 218 1.61 1.46 20.47
C LEU A 218 0.73 0.58 21.35
N TYR A 219 1.31 -0.02 22.40
CA TYR A 219 0.70 -1.11 23.16
C TYR A 219 0.31 -0.70 24.60
N PRO A 220 -0.76 -1.29 25.16
CA PRO A 220 -1.76 -2.11 24.47
C PRO A 220 -2.60 -1.27 23.52
N MET A 221 -2.81 -1.76 22.30
CA MET A 221 -3.68 -1.07 21.33
C MET A 221 -5.11 -0.96 21.86
N ARG A 222 -5.82 0.07 21.45
CA ARG A 222 -7.20 0.33 21.86
C ARG A 222 -8.15 -0.13 20.77
N GLU A 223 -9.13 -0.94 21.14
CA GLU A 223 -10.24 -1.30 20.26
C GLU A 223 -11.23 -0.13 20.17
N THR A 224 -11.70 0.15 18.97
CA THR A 224 -12.58 1.28 18.66
C THR A 224 -13.40 0.98 17.40
N MET A 225 -14.12 1.97 16.86
CA MET A 225 -14.85 1.88 15.61
C MET A 225 -14.25 2.81 14.56
N PHE A 226 -14.06 2.31 13.35
CA PHE A 226 -13.71 3.10 12.17
C PHE A 226 -14.62 2.70 11.01
N GLU A 227 -15.27 3.68 10.39
CA GLU A 227 -16.25 3.49 9.33
C GLU A 227 -17.35 2.46 9.65
N GLY A 228 -17.73 2.33 10.92
CA GLY A 228 -18.79 1.42 11.36
C GLY A 228 -18.39 -0.04 11.52
N VAL A 229 -17.10 -0.38 11.41
CA VAL A 229 -16.55 -1.68 11.82
C VAL A 229 -15.56 -1.49 12.96
N VAL A 230 -15.32 -2.53 13.77
CA VAL A 230 -14.30 -2.41 14.82
C VAL A 230 -12.89 -2.33 14.22
N ALA A 231 -12.06 -1.50 14.83
CA ALA A 231 -10.69 -1.18 14.43
C ALA A 231 -9.80 -1.12 15.66
N LYS A 232 -8.49 -1.10 15.45
CA LYS A 232 -7.51 -0.83 16.51
C LYS A 232 -6.78 0.47 16.22
N VAL A 233 -6.42 1.19 17.28
CA VAL A 233 -5.57 2.38 17.24
C VAL A 233 -4.43 2.25 18.26
N PRO A 234 -3.29 2.94 18.07
CA PRO A 234 -2.21 3.00 19.05
C PRO A 234 -2.68 3.50 20.43
N TYR A 235 -1.98 3.11 21.49
CA TYR A 235 -2.31 3.53 22.86
C TYR A 235 -2.22 5.05 23.05
N SER A 236 -1.13 5.67 22.57
CA SER A 236 -0.86 7.12 22.64
C SER A 236 -1.08 7.77 21.27
N TYR A 237 -2.24 7.52 20.65
CA TYR A 237 -2.58 8.02 19.32
C TYR A 237 -2.47 9.55 19.20
N ASP A 238 -2.78 10.30 20.26
CA ASP A 238 -2.74 11.77 20.30
C ASP A 238 -1.30 12.28 20.18
N LYS A 239 -0.38 11.68 20.95
CA LYS A 239 1.06 11.96 20.84
C LYS A 239 1.56 11.67 19.42
N ILE A 240 1.19 10.53 18.85
CA ILE A 240 1.60 10.13 17.50
C ILE A 240 1.10 11.15 16.46
N LEU A 241 -0.18 11.51 16.52
CA LEU A 241 -0.76 12.48 15.58
C LEU A 241 -0.15 13.87 15.73
N VAL A 242 0.11 14.34 16.95
CA VAL A 242 0.78 15.64 17.17
C VAL A 242 2.22 15.64 16.65
N GLN A 243 2.95 14.53 16.79
CA GLN A 243 4.30 14.41 16.26
C GLN A 243 4.32 14.43 14.72
N GLU A 244 3.30 13.87 14.09
CA GLU A 244 3.22 13.74 12.63
C GLU A 244 2.61 14.97 11.94
N TYR A 245 1.52 15.53 12.49
CA TYR A 245 0.73 16.57 11.85
C TYR A 245 0.65 17.90 12.63
N GLU A 246 1.34 18.00 13.76
CA GLU A 246 1.26 19.09 14.72
C GLU A 246 -0.13 19.22 15.39
N GLU A 247 -0.21 19.99 16.47
CA GLU A 247 -1.47 20.21 17.21
C GLU A 247 -2.59 20.79 16.33
N LYS A 248 -2.22 21.59 15.31
CA LYS A 248 -3.17 22.24 14.40
C LYS A 248 -4.07 21.25 13.67
N ALA A 249 -3.58 20.06 13.32
CA ALA A 249 -4.37 19.06 12.62
C ALA A 249 -5.52 18.48 13.47
N LEU A 250 -5.43 18.62 14.80
CA LEU A 250 -6.44 18.14 15.75
C LEU A 250 -7.48 19.20 16.12
N VAL A 251 -7.25 20.47 15.76
CA VAL A 251 -8.07 21.60 16.22
C VAL A 251 -8.54 22.55 15.11
N VAL A 252 -7.85 22.61 13.96
CA VAL A 252 -8.25 23.47 12.85
C VAL A 252 -9.48 22.89 12.19
N THR A 253 -10.55 23.69 12.11
CA THR A 253 -11.88 23.29 11.64
C THR A 253 -12.16 23.69 10.19
N GLU A 254 -11.15 24.15 9.46
CA GLU A 254 -11.24 24.49 8.03
C GLU A 254 -9.98 23.99 7.32
N PHE A 255 -10.14 23.08 6.36
CA PHE A 255 -9.02 22.48 5.65
C PHE A 255 -9.47 21.90 4.30
N GLN A 256 -8.63 22.01 3.27
CA GLN A 256 -8.88 21.41 1.93
C GLN A 256 -10.30 21.65 1.38
N GLY A 257 -10.81 22.88 1.52
CA GLY A 257 -12.15 23.23 1.03
C GLY A 257 -13.32 22.67 1.85
N HIS A 258 -13.07 22.16 3.06
CA HIS A 258 -14.06 21.62 3.98
C HIS A 258 -14.07 22.39 5.30
N VAL A 259 -15.24 22.42 5.95
CA VAL A 259 -15.42 22.98 7.29
C VAL A 259 -16.00 21.91 8.21
N TRP A 260 -15.44 21.80 9.41
CA TRP A 260 -15.93 20.89 10.43
C TRP A 260 -17.23 21.40 11.04
N SER A 261 -18.24 20.54 11.10
CA SER A 261 -19.55 20.78 11.69
C SER A 261 -19.63 20.11 13.07
N PRO A 262 -19.51 20.84 14.20
CA PRO A 262 -19.50 20.24 15.53
C PRO A 262 -20.82 19.54 15.90
N GLN A 263 -21.94 20.00 15.32
CA GLN A 263 -23.27 19.45 15.58
C GLN A 263 -23.45 18.10 14.86
N GLN A 264 -23.02 18.00 13.60
CA GLN A 264 -23.12 16.77 12.81
C GLN A 264 -21.95 15.82 13.05
N LYS A 265 -20.83 16.33 13.58
CA LYS A 265 -19.53 15.65 13.67
C LYS A 265 -19.04 15.16 12.30
N LEU A 266 -19.19 16.03 11.30
CA LEU A 266 -18.82 15.74 9.92
C LEU A 266 -18.05 16.91 9.33
N TRP A 267 -17.17 16.59 8.40
CA TRP A 267 -16.53 17.54 7.50
C TRP A 267 -17.48 17.82 6.34
N GLU A 268 -17.92 19.06 6.21
CA GLU A 268 -18.84 19.51 5.17
C GLU A 268 -18.08 20.30 4.09
N LYS A 269 -18.38 20.05 2.82
CA LYS A 269 -17.77 20.82 1.72
C LYS A 269 -18.21 22.28 1.80
N THR A 270 -17.25 23.19 1.66
CA THR A 270 -17.55 24.62 1.51
C THR A 270 -18.31 24.88 0.21
N PRO A 271 -19.09 25.97 0.10
CA PRO A 271 -19.72 26.35 -1.18
C PRO A 271 -18.72 26.51 -2.32
N TRP A 272 -17.50 26.95 -2.02
CA TRP A 272 -16.42 27.04 -2.99
C TRP A 272 -15.99 25.67 -3.51
N GLN A 273 -15.78 24.69 -2.61
CA GLN A 273 -15.40 23.33 -3.00
C GLN A 273 -16.52 22.63 -3.81
N ILE A 274 -17.78 22.77 -3.38
CA ILE A 274 -18.93 22.23 -4.13
C ILE A 274 -18.94 22.76 -5.58
N GLU A 275 -18.66 24.04 -5.77
CA GLU A 275 -18.60 24.66 -7.09
C GLU A 275 -17.38 24.20 -7.90
N GLN A 276 -16.22 23.95 -7.27
CA GLN A 276 -15.06 23.35 -7.94
C GLN A 276 -15.38 21.93 -8.42
N ASP A 277 -15.94 21.09 -7.55
CA ASP A 277 -16.32 19.72 -7.87
C ASP A 277 -17.32 19.67 -9.03
N ARG A 278 -18.30 20.60 -9.04
CA ARG A 278 -19.26 20.73 -10.13
C ARG A 278 -18.57 21.02 -11.47
N LYS A 279 -17.67 22.02 -11.49
CA LYS A 279 -16.91 22.39 -12.70
C LYS A 279 -16.02 21.26 -13.18
N GLU A 280 -15.36 20.55 -12.27
CA GLU A 280 -14.51 19.43 -12.61
C GLU A 280 -15.33 18.27 -13.18
N ALA A 281 -16.48 17.95 -12.58
CA ALA A 281 -17.39 16.94 -13.10
C ALA A 281 -17.93 17.28 -14.50
N GLU A 282 -18.27 18.56 -14.75
CA GLU A 282 -18.67 19.04 -16.08
C GLU A 282 -17.54 18.89 -17.10
N LYS A 283 -16.31 19.28 -16.73
CA LYS A 283 -15.14 19.14 -17.58
C LYS A 283 -14.86 17.67 -17.91
N ARG A 284 -14.88 16.78 -16.91
CA ARG A 284 -14.68 15.32 -17.10
C ARG A 284 -15.73 14.73 -18.05
N LYS A 285 -17.00 15.13 -17.93
CA LYS A 285 -18.07 14.71 -18.84
C LYS A 285 -17.81 15.15 -20.28
N GLN A 286 -17.37 16.39 -20.48
CA GLN A 286 -17.02 16.90 -21.82
C GLN A 286 -15.82 16.15 -22.42
N GLU A 287 -14.79 15.87 -21.61
CA GLU A 287 -13.62 15.10 -22.05
C GLU A 287 -13.96 13.64 -22.36
N GLU A 288 -14.87 13.02 -21.61
CA GLU A 288 -15.34 11.65 -21.87
C GLU A 288 -16.20 11.59 -23.14
N GLU A 289 -17.10 12.56 -23.34
CA GLU A 289 -17.89 12.66 -24.56
C GLU A 289 -17.01 12.91 -25.79
N GLY A 290 -16.02 13.79 -25.69
CA GLY A 290 -15.02 14.02 -26.74
C GLY A 290 -14.26 12.73 -27.09
N ARG A 291 -13.76 12.00 -26.08
CA ARG A 291 -13.08 10.70 -26.30
C ARG A 291 -13.98 9.67 -26.97
N ARG A 292 -15.25 9.58 -26.56
CA ARG A 292 -16.23 8.67 -27.19
C ARG A 292 -16.49 9.05 -28.66
N GLN A 293 -16.60 10.33 -28.96
CA GLN A 293 -16.76 10.82 -30.33
C GLN A 293 -15.51 10.51 -31.17
N GLU A 294 -14.31 10.71 -30.64
CA GLU A 294 -13.05 10.35 -31.31
C GLU A 294 -12.93 8.85 -31.56
N GLU A 295 -13.30 8.01 -30.59
CA GLU A 295 -13.30 6.55 -30.76
C GLU A 295 -14.31 6.10 -31.81
N GLU A 296 -15.51 6.68 -31.83
CA GLU A 296 -16.53 6.37 -32.83
C GLU A 296 -16.08 6.81 -34.23
N GLN A 297 -15.48 8.00 -34.35
CA GLN A 297 -14.91 8.47 -35.60
C GLN A 297 -13.81 7.52 -36.09
N ARG A 298 -12.89 7.09 -35.21
CA ARG A 298 -11.83 6.12 -35.56
C ARG A 298 -12.42 4.78 -36.02
N ARG A 299 -13.48 4.29 -35.37
CA ARG A 299 -14.16 3.06 -35.78
C ARG A 299 -14.80 3.20 -37.15
N GLN A 300 -15.45 4.34 -37.41
CA GLN A 300 -16.06 4.62 -38.71
C GLN A 300 -14.99 4.73 -39.81
N ASP A 301 -13.89 5.42 -39.55
CA ASP A 301 -12.76 5.55 -40.49
C ASP A 301 -12.12 4.17 -40.79
N ASP A 302 -11.99 3.31 -39.77
CA ASP A 302 -11.50 1.93 -39.95
C ASP A 302 -12.46 1.07 -40.79
N ILE A 303 -13.78 1.25 -40.65
CA ILE A 303 -14.79 0.57 -41.48
C ILE A 303 -14.67 1.02 -42.93
N VAL A 304 -14.59 2.34 -43.17
CA VAL A 304 -14.43 2.90 -44.52
C VAL A 304 -13.15 2.38 -45.17
N ARG A 305 -12.01 2.41 -44.45
CA ARG A 305 -10.73 1.87 -44.96
C ARG A 305 -10.84 0.41 -45.36
N LYS A 306 -11.49 -0.42 -44.54
CA LYS A 306 -11.70 -1.86 -44.86
C LYS A 306 -12.58 -2.05 -46.10
N MET A 307 -13.62 -1.23 -46.26
CA MET A 307 -14.49 -1.29 -47.45
C MET A 307 -13.72 -0.90 -48.72
N GLU A 308 -12.91 0.16 -48.67
CA GLU A 308 -12.07 0.59 -49.79
C GLU A 308 -11.03 -0.49 -50.16
N GLU A 309 -10.39 -1.12 -49.16
CA GLU A 309 -9.47 -2.24 -49.37
C GLU A 309 -10.16 -3.46 -50.03
N GLU A 310 -11.40 -3.78 -49.63
CA GLU A 310 -12.19 -4.85 -50.27
C GLU A 310 -12.59 -4.51 -51.70
N GLU A 311 -12.95 -3.25 -51.97
CA GLU A 311 -13.33 -2.81 -53.31
C GLU A 311 -12.12 -2.84 -54.27
N LEU A 312 -10.95 -2.42 -53.80
CA LEU A 312 -9.68 -2.54 -54.53
C LEU A 312 -9.33 -3.99 -54.84
N LYS A 313 -9.49 -4.91 -53.88
CA LYS A 313 -9.28 -6.36 -54.09
C LYS A 313 -10.24 -6.92 -55.13
N LYS A 314 -11.52 -6.51 -55.10
CA LYS A 314 -12.51 -6.94 -56.11
C LYS A 314 -12.16 -6.43 -57.51
N LYS A 315 -11.74 -5.16 -57.64
CA LYS A 315 -11.30 -4.60 -58.92
C LYS A 315 -10.06 -5.32 -59.47
N ALA A 316 -9.07 -5.59 -58.62
CA ALA A 316 -7.87 -6.33 -59.00
C ALA A 316 -8.21 -7.76 -59.48
N ALA A 317 -9.10 -8.46 -58.77
CA ALA A 317 -9.55 -9.80 -59.16
C ALA A 317 -10.31 -9.78 -60.51
N GLN A 318 -11.14 -8.77 -60.76
CA GLN A 318 -11.85 -8.61 -62.04
C GLN A 318 -10.89 -8.30 -63.20
N GLU A 319 -9.88 -7.44 -62.99
CA GLU A 319 -8.84 -7.19 -64.01
C GLU A 319 -8.02 -8.44 -64.33
N GLU A 320 -7.68 -9.23 -63.32
CA GLU A 320 -6.95 -10.49 -63.48
C GLU A 320 -7.78 -11.52 -64.26
N GLU A 321 -9.08 -11.60 -63.98
CA GLU A 321 -10.03 -12.44 -64.72
C GLU A 321 -10.20 -11.99 -66.18
N LEU A 322 -10.30 -10.67 -66.42
CA LEU A 322 -10.38 -10.11 -67.78
C LEU A 322 -9.11 -10.36 -68.60
N ASN A 323 -7.93 -10.19 -67.99
CA ASN A 323 -6.65 -10.45 -68.63
C ASN A 323 -6.47 -11.93 -68.97
N ASN A 324 -6.93 -12.84 -68.10
CA ASN A 324 -6.91 -14.28 -68.37
C ASN A 324 -7.84 -14.67 -69.54
N ILE A 325 -8.99 -14.02 -69.68
CA ILE A 325 -9.90 -14.23 -70.83
C ILE A 325 -9.27 -13.72 -72.13
N MET A 326 -8.58 -12.57 -72.10
CA MET A 326 -7.92 -11.99 -73.27
C MET A 326 -6.68 -12.74 -73.76
N MET A 327 -5.94 -13.43 -72.87
CA MET A 327 -4.77 -14.24 -73.25
C MET A 327 -5.12 -15.70 -73.60
N GLY A 328 -6.36 -16.14 -73.35
CA GLY A 328 -6.86 -17.48 -73.65
C GLY A 328 -7.61 -17.62 -74.99
N ALA A 329 -7.74 -16.53 -75.76
CA ALA A 329 -8.24 -16.50 -77.13
C ALA A 329 -7.10 -16.16 -78.10
#